data_AF-A0A8C5RPR1-F1
#
_entry.id   AF-A0A8C5RPR1-F1
#
_cell.length_a   1.000
_cell.length_b   1.000
_cell.length_c   1.000
_cell.angle_alpha   90.00
_cell.angle_beta   90.00
_cell.angle_gamma   90.00
#
_symmetry.space_group_name_H-M   'P 1'
#
loop_
_entity.id
_entity.type
_entity.pdbx_description
1 polymer ?
#
loop_
_entity_poly.entity_id
_entity_poly.type
_entity_poly.pdbx_seq_one_letter_code
_entity_poly.pdbx_strand_id
1 'polypeptide(L)'
;MQIFTTMFKHKFWVDLAWAFSYYVRYFITYIPFYGFLGSLLLLTFVRFMESHWFVWVTQMNHIPMEIDREKHRDWLSSQLVATCNIEQSFFNDWFSGHLNFQIEHHLFPTMPRHNYHKIAPLVKSLCAKYEVPYKEKPLLRAFADIVGSLKKSGALWLDAYLHK
;
A
#
# COMPACT_ATOMS: atom_id res chain seq x y z
N MET A 1 4.79 -8.31 -18.91
CA MET A 1 5.67 -8.61 -20.06
C MET A 1 7.10 -8.08 -19.88
N GLN A 2 7.32 -6.95 -19.19
CA GLN A 2 8.68 -6.43 -18.94
C GLN A 2 9.61 -7.38 -18.17
N ILE A 3 9.11 -8.13 -17.17
CA ILE A 3 9.98 -8.94 -16.29
C ILE A 3 10.70 -10.08 -17.04
N PHE A 4 9.99 -10.79 -17.93
CA PHE A 4 10.59 -11.83 -18.76
C PHE A 4 11.61 -11.24 -19.72
N THR A 5 11.26 -10.12 -20.38
CA THR A 5 12.19 -9.40 -21.25
C THR A 5 13.48 -9.00 -20.51
N THR A 6 13.38 -8.53 -19.27
CA THR A 6 14.53 -8.23 -18.42
C THR A 6 15.34 -9.49 -18.11
N MET A 7 14.69 -10.58 -17.68
CA MET A 7 15.38 -11.84 -17.38
C MET A 7 16.15 -12.37 -18.60
N PHE A 8 15.55 -12.32 -19.79
CA PHE A 8 16.22 -12.70 -21.03
C PHE A 8 17.37 -11.77 -21.38
N LYS A 9 17.16 -10.44 -21.35
CA LYS A 9 18.20 -9.45 -21.69
C LYS A 9 19.41 -9.52 -20.76
N HIS A 10 19.17 -9.72 -19.47
CA HIS A 10 20.20 -9.74 -18.44
C HIS A 10 20.68 -11.16 -18.09
N LYS A 11 20.21 -12.19 -18.81
CA LYS A 11 20.63 -13.60 -18.65
C LYS A 11 20.37 -14.16 -17.25
N PHE A 12 19.26 -13.77 -16.62
CA PHE A 12 18.81 -14.31 -15.33
C PHE A 12 18.13 -15.67 -15.51
N TRP A 13 18.90 -16.66 -15.95
CA TRP A 13 18.38 -17.98 -16.34
C TRP A 13 17.76 -18.75 -15.18
N VAL A 14 18.33 -18.61 -13.97
CA VAL A 14 17.80 -19.26 -12.77
C VAL A 14 16.42 -18.72 -12.43
N ASP A 15 16.24 -17.40 -12.44
CA ASP A 15 14.94 -16.77 -12.15
C ASP A 15 13.91 -17.11 -13.23
N LEU A 16 14.33 -17.15 -14.50
CA LEU A 16 13.48 -17.57 -15.60
C LEU A 16 13.02 -19.02 -15.45
N ALA A 17 13.92 -19.93 -15.08
CA ALA A 17 13.60 -21.33 -14.82
C ALA A 17 12.61 -21.46 -13.65
N TRP A 18 12.81 -20.71 -12.56
CA TRP A 18 11.86 -20.68 -11.44
C TRP A 18 10.49 -20.16 -11.85
N ALA A 19 10.43 -19.04 -12.57
CA ALA A 19 9.17 -18.47 -13.05
C ALA A 19 8.43 -19.46 -13.96
N PHE A 20 9.12 -20.09 -14.92
CA PHE A 20 8.52 -21.09 -15.80
C PHE A 20 8.04 -22.32 -15.01
N SER A 21 8.86 -22.82 -14.09
CA SER A 21 8.51 -23.98 -13.26
C SER A 21 7.27 -23.74 -12.38
N TYR A 22 7.02 -22.49 -11.97
CA TYR A 22 5.80 -22.13 -11.24
C TYR A 22 4.56 -22.32 -12.12
N TYR A 23 4.57 -21.78 -13.36
CA TYR A 23 3.42 -21.92 -14.26
C TYR A 23 3.19 -23.36 -14.68
N VAL A 24 4.25 -24.12 -14.95
CA VAL A 24 4.15 -25.56 -15.26
C VAL A 24 3.52 -26.31 -14.10
N ARG A 25 4.02 -26.12 -12.86
CA ARG A 25 3.47 -26.78 -11.66
C ARG A 25 2.02 -26.38 -11.42
N TYR A 26 1.68 -25.10 -11.60
CA TYR A 26 0.30 -24.63 -11.51
C TYR A 26 -0.61 -25.38 -12.48
N PHE A 27 -0.28 -25.43 -13.78
CA PHE A 27 -1.11 -26.10 -14.77
C PHE A 27 -1.18 -27.62 -14.55
N ILE A 28 -0.07 -28.29 -14.21
CA ILE A 28 -0.07 -29.72 -13.87
C ILE A 28 -1.02 -29.99 -12.69
N THR A 29 -1.02 -29.11 -11.69
CA THR A 29 -1.84 -29.27 -10.48
C THR A 29 -3.32 -29.06 -10.78
N TYR A 30 -3.68 -28.04 -11.56
CA TYR A 30 -5.07 -27.60 -11.69
C TYR A 30 -5.81 -28.13 -12.93
N ILE A 31 -5.11 -28.51 -14.01
CA ILE A 31 -5.73 -29.08 -15.22
C ILE A 31 -6.58 -30.33 -14.92
N PRO A 32 -6.16 -31.28 -14.07
CA PRO A 32 -6.99 -32.45 -13.73
C PRO A 32 -8.34 -32.09 -13.09
N PHE A 33 -8.44 -30.95 -12.42
CA PHE A 33 -9.66 -30.52 -11.73
C PHE A 33 -10.55 -29.61 -12.58
N TYR A 34 -9.95 -28.72 -13.38
CA TYR A 34 -10.68 -27.65 -14.07
C TYR A 34 -10.52 -27.65 -15.59
N GLY A 35 -9.73 -28.59 -16.15
CA GLY A 35 -9.29 -28.53 -17.53
C GLY A 35 -8.35 -27.33 -17.81
N PHE A 36 -7.87 -27.22 -19.04
CA PHE A 36 -6.97 -26.12 -19.43
C PHE A 36 -7.65 -24.75 -19.31
N LEU A 37 -8.85 -24.59 -19.90
CA LEU A 37 -9.58 -23.33 -19.86
C LEU A 37 -10.00 -22.93 -18.45
N GLY A 38 -10.49 -23.87 -17.63
CA GLY A 38 -10.85 -23.57 -16.24
C GLY A 38 -9.63 -23.21 -15.39
N SER A 39 -8.49 -23.86 -15.59
CA SER A 39 -7.23 -23.49 -14.90
C SER A 39 -6.73 -22.11 -15.29
N LEU A 40 -6.87 -21.72 -16.56
CA LEU A 40 -6.53 -20.38 -17.04
C LEU A 40 -7.48 -19.31 -16.46
N LEU A 41 -8.78 -19.60 -16.40
CA LEU A 41 -9.76 -18.70 -15.77
C LEU A 41 -9.48 -18.54 -14.27
N LEU A 42 -9.19 -19.63 -13.56
CA LEU A 42 -8.79 -19.58 -12.16
C LEU A 42 -7.53 -18.72 -11.96
N LEU A 43 -6.51 -18.91 -12.80
CA LEU A 43 -5.28 -18.14 -12.73
C LEU A 43 -5.56 -16.65 -12.91
N THR A 44 -6.35 -16.31 -13.93
CA THR A 44 -6.71 -14.93 -14.25
C THR A 44 -7.53 -14.30 -13.12
N PHE A 45 -8.49 -15.03 -12.57
CA PHE A 45 -9.31 -14.59 -11.45
C PHE A 45 -8.49 -14.33 -10.18
N VAL A 46 -7.60 -15.26 -9.80
CA VAL A 46 -6.71 -15.07 -8.65
C VAL A 46 -5.81 -13.86 -8.85
N ARG A 47 -5.23 -13.69 -10.04
CA ARG A 47 -4.37 -12.54 -10.35
C ARG A 47 -5.14 -11.22 -10.34
N PHE A 48 -6.38 -11.21 -10.81
CA PHE A 48 -7.26 -10.06 -10.71
C PHE A 48 -7.49 -9.69 -9.24
N MET A 49 -7.87 -10.65 -8.40
CA MET A 49 -8.11 -10.42 -6.97
C MET A 49 -6.85 -9.94 -6.25
N GLU A 50 -5.71 -10.61 -6.48
CA GLU A 50 -4.40 -10.24 -5.91
C GLU A 50 -4.01 -8.81 -6.31
N SER A 51 -4.18 -8.44 -7.58
CA SER A 51 -3.85 -7.10 -8.07
C SER A 51 -4.70 -6.03 -7.38
N HIS A 52 -6.01 -6.26 -7.22
CA HIS A 52 -6.89 -5.30 -6.54
C HIS A 52 -6.52 -5.19 -5.07
N TRP A 53 -6.36 -6.32 -4.39
CA TRP A 53 -5.90 -6.37 -3.01
C TRP A 53 -4.61 -5.58 -2.81
N PHE A 54 -3.58 -5.85 -3.63
CA PHE A 54 -2.29 -5.18 -3.55
C PHE A 54 -2.43 -3.67 -3.72
N VAL A 55 -3.22 -3.21 -4.70
CA VAL A 55 -3.48 -1.78 -4.88
C VAL A 55 -4.14 -1.19 -3.64
N TRP A 56 -5.21 -1.78 -3.13
CA TRP A 56 -5.89 -1.27 -1.93
C TRP A 56 -4.95 -1.17 -0.73
N VAL A 57 -4.19 -2.22 -0.44
CA VAL A 57 -3.27 -2.26 0.71
C VAL A 57 -2.10 -1.28 0.55
N THR A 58 -1.51 -1.17 -0.64
CA THR A 58 -0.37 -0.27 -0.86
C THR A 58 -0.78 1.20 -0.89
N GLN A 59 -1.96 1.52 -1.42
CA GLN A 59 -2.48 2.90 -1.44
C GLN A 59 -2.76 3.42 -0.03
N MET A 60 -3.20 2.56 0.91
CA MET A 60 -3.37 2.93 2.32
C MET A 60 -2.09 3.43 3.00
N ASN A 61 -0.90 3.10 2.48
CA ASN A 61 0.38 3.59 3.01
C ASN A 61 0.75 4.98 2.48
N HIS A 62 0.03 5.50 1.50
CA HIS A 62 0.35 6.73 0.77
C HIS A 62 -0.81 7.73 0.83
N ILE A 63 -1.46 7.84 1.99
CA ILE A 63 -2.57 8.76 2.20
C ILE A 63 -2.03 10.19 2.06
N PRO A 64 -2.60 11.02 1.16
CA PRO A 64 -2.09 12.34 0.91
C PRO A 64 -2.31 13.24 2.13
N MET A 65 -1.23 13.84 2.58
CA MET A 65 -1.21 14.88 3.60
C MET A 65 -0.90 16.22 2.96
N GLU A 66 -1.22 17.30 3.68
CA GLU A 66 -0.91 18.64 3.21
C GLU A 66 0.61 18.81 3.08
N ILE A 67 1.06 18.99 1.84
CA ILE A 67 2.46 19.31 1.53
C ILE A 67 2.55 20.83 1.56
N ASP A 68 3.24 21.35 2.57
CA ASP A 68 3.57 22.77 2.71
C ASP A 68 5.09 22.93 2.59
N ARG A 69 5.57 24.17 2.45
CA ARG A 69 6.99 24.48 2.61
C ARG A 69 7.46 23.98 3.98
N GLU A 70 8.71 23.55 4.05
CA GLU A 70 9.30 23.04 5.27
C GLU A 70 9.16 24.07 6.40
N LYS A 71 8.33 23.73 7.39
CA LYS A 71 8.24 24.47 8.64
C LYS A 71 9.27 23.87 9.58
N HIS A 72 10.11 24.70 10.21
CA HIS A 72 11.03 24.23 11.26
C HIS A 72 10.23 23.58 12.39
N ARG A 73 10.19 22.24 12.40
CA ARG A 73 9.49 21.40 13.36
C ARG A 73 10.46 20.36 13.88
N ASP A 74 10.23 19.89 15.10
CA ASP A 74 10.95 18.73 15.60
C ASP A 74 10.57 17.47 14.80
N TRP A 75 11.38 16.42 14.95
CA TRP A 75 11.21 15.18 14.20
C TRP A 75 9.85 14.50 14.46
N LEU A 76 9.39 14.47 15.73
CA LEU A 76 8.15 13.80 16.11
C LEU A 76 6.95 14.48 15.44
N SER A 77 6.87 15.81 15.59
CA SER A 77 5.84 16.63 14.96
C SER A 77 5.86 16.50 13.44
N SER A 78 7.05 16.38 12.83
CA SER A 78 7.19 16.22 11.38
C SER A 78 6.61 14.89 10.90
N GLN A 79 6.88 13.78 11.61
CA GLN A 79 6.29 12.48 11.28
C GLN A 79 4.76 12.52 11.42
N LEU A 80 4.24 13.07 12.51
CA LEU A 80 2.78 13.12 12.78
C LEU A 80 2.01 13.98 11.77
N VAL A 81 2.57 15.11 11.32
CA VAL A 81 1.86 15.97 10.35
C VAL A 81 1.84 15.36 8.95
N ALA A 82 2.91 14.66 8.58
CA ALA A 82 3.10 14.05 7.26
C ALA A 82 2.43 12.67 7.11
N THR A 83 1.97 12.06 8.20
CA THR A 83 1.37 10.72 8.19
C THR A 83 -0.10 10.74 8.63
N CYS A 84 -0.84 9.70 8.25
CA CYS A 84 -2.22 9.50 8.64
C CYS A 84 -2.49 8.00 8.73
N ASN A 85 -3.20 7.60 9.77
CA ASN A 85 -3.65 6.23 9.94
C ASN A 85 -5.01 5.98 9.30
N ILE A 86 -5.28 4.70 9.02
CA ILE A 86 -6.64 4.21 8.81
C ILE A 86 -7.16 3.69 10.14
N GLU A 87 -8.43 3.97 10.43
CA GLU A 87 -9.10 3.52 11.65
C GLU A 87 -8.85 2.05 11.95
N GLN A 88 -8.54 1.76 13.21
CA GLN A 88 -8.39 0.40 13.66
C GLN A 88 -9.73 -0.35 13.59
N SER A 89 -9.72 -1.54 12.98
CA SER A 89 -10.82 -2.50 13.08
C SER A 89 -10.28 -3.89 12.80
N PHE A 90 -11.00 -4.93 13.25
CA PHE A 90 -10.62 -6.31 12.94
C PHE A 90 -10.43 -6.53 11.43
N PHE A 91 -11.30 -5.93 10.62
CA PHE A 91 -11.18 -5.97 9.16
C PHE A 91 -9.94 -5.23 8.67
N ASN A 92 -9.72 -3.97 9.07
CA ASN A 92 -8.59 -3.18 8.56
C ASN A 92 -7.23 -3.75 8.97
N ASP A 93 -7.12 -4.27 10.20
CA ASP A 93 -5.89 -4.86 10.73
C ASP A 93 -5.52 -6.15 9.98
N TRP A 94 -6.52 -6.99 9.68
CA TRP A 94 -6.33 -8.21 8.87
C TRP A 94 -6.11 -7.89 7.39
N PHE A 95 -6.94 -7.03 6.81
CA PHE A 95 -6.94 -6.69 5.39
C PHE A 95 -5.63 -6.01 4.98
N SER A 96 -5.14 -5.09 5.78
CA SER A 96 -3.89 -4.40 5.48
C SER A 96 -2.66 -5.14 6.01
N GLY A 97 -2.83 -6.14 6.88
CA GLY A 97 -1.73 -6.74 7.62
C GLY A 97 -1.01 -5.73 8.52
N HIS A 98 -1.78 -4.91 9.25
CA HIS A 98 -1.33 -3.81 10.13
C HIS A 98 -0.65 -2.62 9.42
N LEU A 99 -0.85 -2.48 8.11
CA LEU A 99 -0.36 -1.33 7.35
C LEU A 99 -1.23 -0.06 7.54
N ASN A 100 -2.35 -0.18 8.25
CA ASN A 100 -3.17 0.96 8.70
C ASN A 100 -2.51 1.85 9.78
N PHE A 101 -1.40 1.42 10.38
CA PHE A 101 -0.67 2.11 11.46
C PHE A 101 0.61 2.81 10.96
N GLN A 102 0.47 3.75 10.05
CA GLN A 102 1.60 4.51 9.49
C GLN A 102 2.24 5.47 10.49
N ILE A 103 1.46 6.11 11.36
CA ILE A 103 2.00 6.96 12.43
C ILE A 103 2.99 6.15 13.28
N GLU A 104 2.58 4.99 13.78
CA GLU A 104 3.43 4.12 14.61
C GLU A 104 4.64 3.59 13.84
N HIS A 105 4.46 3.26 12.55
CA HIS A 105 5.56 2.85 11.68
C HIS A 105 6.63 3.93 11.55
N HIS A 106 6.22 5.18 11.36
CA HIS A 106 7.14 6.31 11.20
C HIS A 106 7.78 6.74 12.52
N LEU A 107 7.05 6.63 13.64
CA LEU A 107 7.58 6.92 14.97
C LEU A 107 8.53 5.83 15.48
N PHE A 108 8.27 4.56 15.13
CA PHE A 108 9.02 3.40 15.61
C PHE A 108 9.33 2.42 14.45
N PRO A 109 10.18 2.82 13.49
CA PRO A 109 10.40 2.04 12.26
C PRO A 109 11.03 0.66 12.50
N THR A 110 11.70 0.47 13.64
CA THR A 110 12.29 -0.81 14.05
C THR A 110 11.33 -1.71 14.81
N MET A 111 10.15 -1.22 15.21
CA MET A 111 9.17 -2.01 15.94
C MET A 111 8.46 -2.99 15.00
N PRO A 112 8.32 -4.28 15.39
CA PRO A 112 7.54 -5.23 14.63
C PRO A 112 6.08 -4.81 14.48
N ARG A 113 5.55 -4.85 13.25
CA ARG A 113 4.19 -4.35 12.92
C ARG A 113 3.04 -4.91 13.75
N HIS A 114 3.16 -6.14 14.24
CA HIS A 114 2.14 -6.77 15.08
C HIS A 114 2.04 -6.14 16.48
N ASN A 115 2.92 -5.20 16.84
CA ASN A 115 2.84 -4.42 18.08
C ASN A 115 2.24 -3.03 17.87
N TYR A 116 2.02 -2.58 16.62
CA TYR A 116 1.50 -1.24 16.35
C TYR A 116 0.12 -1.01 16.99
N HIS A 117 -0.78 -1.98 16.91
CA HIS A 117 -2.09 -1.88 17.56
C HIS A 117 -2.01 -1.72 19.09
N LYS A 118 -0.92 -2.19 19.72
CA LYS A 118 -0.72 -2.07 21.18
C LYS A 118 -0.23 -0.68 21.57
N ILE A 119 0.62 -0.08 20.73
CA ILE A 119 1.21 1.23 21.02
C ILE A 119 0.38 2.41 20.50
N ALA A 120 -0.44 2.21 19.46
CA ALA A 120 -1.35 3.22 18.93
C ALA A 120 -2.18 3.97 20.01
N PRO A 121 -2.83 3.30 20.99
CA PRO A 121 -3.53 4.02 22.05
C PRO A 121 -2.59 4.84 22.97
N LEU A 122 -1.35 4.40 23.15
CA LEU A 122 -0.34 5.15 23.91
C LEU A 122 0.14 6.38 23.14
N VAL A 123 0.38 6.25 21.84
CA VAL A 123 0.72 7.39 20.96
C VAL A 123 -0.42 8.39 20.92
N LYS A 124 -1.66 7.92 20.75
CA LYS A 124 -2.87 8.77 20.71
C LYS A 124 -3.06 9.52 22.03
N SER A 125 -2.84 8.88 23.18
CA SER A 125 -2.93 9.55 24.49
C SER A 125 -1.80 10.57 24.70
N LEU A 126 -0.59 10.29 24.22
CA LEU A 126 0.52 11.24 24.24
C LEU A 126 0.22 12.46 23.36
N CYS A 127 -0.27 12.23 22.14
CA CYS A 127 -0.68 13.29 21.22
C CYS A 127 -1.75 14.19 21.86
N ALA A 128 -2.77 13.60 22.50
CA ALA A 128 -3.80 14.36 23.21
C ALA A 128 -3.23 15.17 24.38
N LYS A 129 -2.31 14.62 25.16
CA LYS A 129 -1.66 15.30 26.30
C LYS A 129 -0.88 16.55 25.89
N TYR A 130 -0.24 16.50 24.72
CA TYR A 130 0.60 17.59 24.21
C TYR A 130 -0.09 18.41 23.10
N GLU A 131 -1.40 18.24 22.93
CA GLU A 131 -2.20 18.96 21.93
C GLU A 131 -1.69 18.81 20.49
N VAL A 132 -1.07 17.66 20.19
CA VAL A 132 -0.59 17.31 18.84
C VAL A 132 -1.67 16.52 18.09
N PRO A 133 -2.01 16.88 16.84
CA PRO A 133 -3.01 16.14 16.08
C PRO A 133 -2.55 14.71 15.74
N TYR A 134 -3.30 13.71 16.20
CA TYR A 134 -3.21 12.34 15.72
C TYR A 134 -4.24 12.13 14.60
N LYS A 135 -3.78 11.96 13.35
CA LYS A 135 -4.65 11.95 12.17
C LYS A 135 -5.04 10.52 11.79
N GLU A 136 -6.33 10.25 11.83
CA GLU A 136 -6.92 8.95 11.54
C GLU A 136 -8.16 9.15 10.66
N LYS A 137 -8.39 8.25 9.68
CA LYS A 137 -9.52 8.35 8.75
C LYS A 137 -10.17 6.98 8.51
N PRO A 138 -11.49 6.95 8.24
CA PRO A 138 -12.13 5.76 7.68
C PRO A 138 -11.50 5.36 6.34
N LEU A 139 -11.38 4.06 6.10
CA LEU A 139 -10.74 3.50 4.90
C LEU A 139 -11.25 4.12 3.59
N LEU A 140 -12.57 4.18 3.42
CA LEU A 140 -13.18 4.72 2.20
C LEU A 140 -12.91 6.21 2.03
N ARG A 141 -12.81 6.97 3.13
CA ARG A 141 -12.52 8.40 3.05
C ARG A 141 -11.08 8.63 2.62
N ALA A 142 -10.14 7.88 3.18
CA ALA A 142 -8.74 7.97 2.77
C ALA A 142 -8.56 7.61 1.29
N PHE A 143 -9.26 6.59 0.79
CA PHE A 143 -9.25 6.25 -0.63
C PHE A 143 -9.81 7.37 -1.51
N ALA A 144 -10.92 7.99 -1.09
CA ALA A 144 -11.49 9.15 -1.78
C ALA A 144 -10.50 10.33 -1.83
N ASP A 145 -9.75 10.56 -0.74
CA ASP A 145 -8.73 11.61 -0.68
C ASP A 145 -7.56 11.30 -1.64
N ILE A 146 -7.15 10.04 -1.80
CA ILE A 146 -6.13 9.62 -2.78
C ILE A 146 -6.59 9.94 -4.20
N VAL A 147 -7.79 9.50 -4.59
CA VAL A 147 -8.34 9.77 -5.93
C VAL A 147 -8.49 11.28 -6.15
N GLY A 148 -8.95 12.02 -5.15
CA GLY A 148 -9.05 13.47 -5.18
C GLY A 148 -7.69 14.16 -5.36
N SER A 149 -6.65 13.67 -4.65
CA SER A 149 -5.28 14.15 -4.78
C SER A 149 -4.73 13.89 -6.17
N LEU A 150 -4.91 12.69 -6.73
CA LEU A 150 -4.49 12.36 -8.09
C LEU A 150 -5.17 13.26 -9.12
N LYS A 151 -6.49 13.51 -8.98
CA LYS A 151 -7.23 14.43 -9.85
C LYS A 151 -6.67 15.87 -9.75
N LYS A 152 -6.42 16.36 -8.53
CA LYS A 152 -5.85 17.70 -8.30
C LYS A 152 -4.45 17.82 -8.90
N SER A 153 -3.58 16.85 -8.64
CA SER A 153 -2.22 16.81 -9.16
C SER A 153 -2.20 16.74 -10.69
N GLY A 154 -3.09 15.94 -11.30
CA GLY A 154 -3.26 15.88 -12.75
C GLY A 154 -3.70 17.20 -13.35
N ALA A 155 -4.63 17.91 -12.71
CA ALA A 155 -5.06 19.24 -13.15
C ALA A 155 -3.94 20.28 -13.06
N LEU A 156 -3.20 20.32 -11.93
CA LEU A 156 -2.05 21.20 -11.75
C LEU A 156 -0.95 20.94 -12.79
N TRP A 157 -0.67 19.67 -13.07
CA TRP A 157 0.31 19.29 -14.08
C TRP A 157 -0.12 19.73 -15.49
N LEU A 158 -1.41 19.54 -15.82
CA LEU A 158 -1.94 19.96 -17.11
C LEU A 158 -1.87 21.49 -17.29
N ASP A 159 -2.19 22.25 -16.24
CA ASP A 159 -2.13 23.71 -16.22
C ASP A 159 -0.70 24.20 -16.47
N ALA A 160 0.26 23.67 -15.72
CA ALA A 160 1.69 23.96 -15.88
C ALA A 160 2.22 23.57 -17.26
N TYR A 161 1.79 22.42 -17.79
CA TYR A 161 2.18 21.93 -19.12
C TYR A 161 1.66 22.83 -20.26
N LEU A 162 0.44 23.36 -20.10
CA LEU A 162 -0.18 24.26 -21.07
C LEU A 162 0.25 25.73 -20.91
N HIS A 163 1.13 26.03 -19.94
CA HIS A 163 1.55 27.40 -19.59
C HIS A 163 0.36 28.33 -19.31
N LYS A 164 -0.67 27.81 -18.66
CA LYS A 164 -1.81 28.61 -18.19
C LYS A 164 -1.59 29.10 -16.75
#